data_AF-G2YRC7-F1
#
_entry.id   AF-G2YRC7-F1
#
_cell.length_a   1.000
_cell.length_b   1.000
_cell.length_c   1.000
_cell.angle_alpha   90.00
_cell.angle_beta   90.00
_cell.angle_gamma   90.00
#
_symmetry.space_group_name_H-M   'P 1'
#
loop_
_entity.id
_entity.type
_entity.pdbx_description
1 polymer ?
#
loop_
_entity_poly.entity_id
_entity_poly.type
_entity_poly.pdbx_seq_one_letter_code
_entity_poly.pdbx_strand_id
1 'polypeptide(L)'
;METLATSSPIGSEIFALIALLVISLVVLLILRHYLPIRTTPAYLLVPIFFALWLPASIVLLVPIDLASNARTEDAGSRGIWLYDRVLLVAWRITYWLTFALTWFILPILAEYADAGYRDPKGRLLFSLRANAQYQALILGAGLATMLYIFIKEGVSPESLKSVVMALAYCWGLVLAIYLMGHGLVAIPRNLFRNASISGKLRRIQTRAPKVHENMEEAIQKLEDLEAQVAQLAQRKTGTARDFKDWIEELADETHLPESRPRTLSRRMSEPHATIPNVITERYLADLSRQLTRARHSRARYLDEWDRLLKDAVHTQTVLDSAASKKIEIGQSSPHSSAFDRITIFTPHTRYLYQYFFLPYSKIVLGVVLTLASICIIWSEFIKSINPIFSIIAVTVVHHRDSEKGEIGFAGQVIASFWILYMCAAALSSLSEVKVWRGRALVRRNTHGEAAMC
;
A
#
# COMPACT_ATOMS: atom_id res chain seq x y z
N MET A 1 1.72 31.43 49.34
CA MET A 1 0.90 31.08 48.16
C MET A 1 1.66 31.51 46.93
N GLU A 2 2.61 30.68 46.49
CA GLU A 2 3.21 30.82 45.15
C GLU A 2 2.36 29.97 44.21
N THR A 3 1.62 30.64 43.33
CA THR A 3 0.96 30.00 42.19
C THR A 3 2.05 29.62 41.19
N LEU A 4 2.56 28.39 41.28
CA LEU A 4 3.35 27.76 40.22
C LEU A 4 2.53 27.81 38.94
N ALA A 5 2.87 28.74 38.04
CA ALA A 5 2.30 28.82 36.72
C ALA A 5 2.65 27.52 35.98
N THR A 6 1.65 26.64 35.83
CA THR A 6 1.79 25.45 35.01
C THR A 6 2.06 25.91 33.58
N SER A 7 3.27 25.66 33.08
CA SER A 7 3.66 26.01 31.72
C SER A 7 2.69 25.33 30.73
N SER A 8 1.89 26.12 30.03
CA SER A 8 0.94 25.62 29.03
C SER A 8 1.68 24.96 27.86
N PRO A 9 1.29 23.76 27.40
CA PRO A 9 1.97 23.02 26.33
C PRO A 9 1.73 23.58 24.91
N ILE A 10 1.49 24.89 24.75
CA ILE A 10 1.12 25.51 23.47
C ILE A 10 2.18 25.22 22.39
N GLY A 11 3.47 25.26 22.75
CA GLY A 11 4.55 24.91 21.82
C GLY A 11 4.51 23.44 21.37
N SER A 12 4.19 22.52 22.29
CA SER A 12 4.04 21.09 22.00
C SER A 12 2.82 20.81 21.11
N GLU A 13 1.71 21.52 21.34
CA GLU A 13 0.51 21.43 20.51
C GLU A 13 0.75 21.94 19.09
N ILE A 14 1.40 23.11 18.95
CA ILE A 14 1.77 23.66 17.64
C ILE A 14 2.70 22.69 16.90
N PHE A 15 3.71 22.14 17.58
CA PHE A 15 4.61 21.17 16.97
C PHE A 15 3.85 19.91 16.50
N ALA A 16 2.99 19.35 17.35
CA ALA A 16 2.19 18.18 17.01
C ALA A 16 1.29 18.44 15.78
N LEU A 17 0.67 19.63 15.70
CA LEU A 17 -0.12 20.05 14.54
C LEU A 17 0.71 20.18 13.27
N ILE A 18 1.90 20.80 13.35
CA ILE A 18 2.82 20.92 12.21
C ILE A 18 3.27 19.53 11.75
N ALA A 19 3.65 18.64 12.67
CA ALA A 19 4.06 17.27 12.34
C ALA A 19 2.91 16.49 11.67
N LEU A 20 1.69 16.64 12.16
CA LEU A 20 0.49 16.06 11.56
C LEU A 20 0.23 16.59 10.13
N LEU A 21 0.43 17.89 9.90
CA LEU A 21 0.33 18.50 8.57
C LEU A 21 1.41 17.99 7.61
N VAL A 22 2.64 17.80 8.10
CA VAL A 22 3.73 17.20 7.31
C VAL A 22 3.37 15.76 6.93
N ILE A 23 2.84 14.96 7.85
CA ILE A 23 2.36 13.60 7.55
C ILE A 23 1.25 13.63 6.50
N SER A 24 0.29 14.54 6.63
CA SER A 24 -0.77 14.75 5.63
C SER A 24 -0.21 15.08 4.24
N LEU A 25 0.78 15.98 4.17
CA LEU A 25 1.44 16.32 2.91
C LEU A 25 2.17 15.13 2.29
N VAL A 26 2.91 14.36 3.10
CA VAL A 26 3.61 13.15 2.64
C VAL A 26 2.63 12.12 2.09
N VAL A 27 1.52 11.87 2.79
CA VAL A 27 0.47 10.96 2.32
C VAL A 27 -0.15 11.46 1.01
N LEU A 28 -0.44 12.75 0.88
CA LEU A 28 -0.94 13.33 -0.37
C LEU A 28 0.05 13.21 -1.53
N LEU A 29 1.36 13.34 -1.27
CA LEU A 29 2.39 13.13 -2.28
C LEU A 29 2.47 11.66 -2.72
N ILE A 30 2.32 10.71 -1.78
CA ILE A 30 2.23 9.28 -2.08
C ILE A 30 0.98 9.01 -2.93
N LEU A 31 -0.19 9.53 -2.54
CA LEU A 31 -1.42 9.41 -3.35
C LEU A 31 -1.23 9.99 -4.75
N ARG A 32 -0.63 11.17 -4.87
CA ARG A 32 -0.34 11.81 -6.17
C ARG A 32 0.57 10.96 -7.06
N HIS A 33 1.44 10.15 -6.46
CA HIS A 33 2.32 9.25 -7.21
C HIS A 33 1.54 8.10 -7.86
N TYR A 34 0.58 7.52 -7.15
CA TYR A 34 -0.16 6.32 -7.59
C TYR A 34 -1.51 6.61 -8.26
N LEU A 35 -2.18 7.70 -7.88
CA LEU A 35 -3.53 8.06 -8.28
C LEU A 35 -3.57 9.48 -8.89
N PRO A 36 -4.28 9.67 -10.01
CA PRO A 36 -4.54 10.99 -10.55
C PRO A 36 -5.59 11.74 -9.70
N ILE A 37 -5.15 12.47 -8.68
CA ILE A 37 -5.98 13.18 -7.68
C ILE A 37 -7.13 14.01 -8.30
N ARG A 38 -6.92 14.61 -9.47
CA ARG A 38 -7.91 15.48 -10.12
C ARG A 38 -9.06 14.72 -10.78
N THR A 39 -8.83 13.49 -11.23
CA THR A 39 -9.83 12.70 -11.97
C THR A 39 -10.47 11.64 -11.08
N THR A 40 -9.80 11.22 -10.00
CA THR A 40 -10.37 10.28 -9.04
C THR A 40 -11.48 10.95 -8.22
N PRO A 41 -12.67 10.36 -8.14
CA PRO A 41 -13.77 10.95 -7.40
C PRO A 41 -13.50 11.00 -5.89
N ALA A 42 -14.00 12.04 -5.22
CA ALA A 42 -13.72 12.33 -3.81
C ALA A 42 -14.15 11.20 -2.86
N TYR A 43 -15.23 10.47 -3.19
CA TYR A 43 -15.71 9.34 -2.40
C TYR A 43 -14.74 8.15 -2.38
N LEU A 44 -13.81 8.05 -3.34
CA LEU A 44 -12.69 7.09 -3.33
C LEU A 44 -11.47 7.68 -2.62
N LEU A 45 -11.13 8.93 -2.93
CA LEU A 45 -9.90 9.56 -2.46
C LEU A 45 -9.86 9.78 -0.96
N VAL A 46 -10.96 10.23 -0.35
CA VAL A 46 -11.00 10.56 1.08
C VAL A 46 -10.80 9.32 1.97
N PRO A 47 -11.50 8.20 1.77
CA PRO A 47 -11.23 6.96 2.52
C PRO A 47 -9.80 6.44 2.34
N ILE A 48 -9.26 6.46 1.12
CA ILE A 48 -7.89 6.01 0.83
C ILE A 48 -6.86 6.89 1.54
N PHE A 49 -7.09 8.21 1.58
CA PHE A 49 -6.24 9.13 2.34
C PHE A 49 -6.20 8.75 3.83
N PHE A 50 -7.37 8.57 4.46
CA PHE A 50 -7.42 8.19 5.88
C PHE A 50 -6.83 6.80 6.14
N ALA A 51 -6.93 5.87 5.19
CA ALA A 51 -6.37 4.52 5.31
C ALA A 51 -4.84 4.54 5.44
N LEU A 52 -4.17 5.48 4.78
CA LEU A 52 -2.72 5.66 4.85
C LEU A 52 -2.31 6.64 5.95
N TRP A 53 -3.12 7.67 6.18
CA TRP A 53 -2.84 8.72 7.16
C TRP A 53 -2.93 8.22 8.61
N LEU A 54 -3.93 7.40 8.94
CA LEU A 54 -4.11 6.90 10.31
C LEU A 54 -2.92 6.05 10.79
N PRO A 55 -2.44 5.03 10.06
CA PRO A 55 -1.24 4.30 10.46
C PRO A 55 0.01 5.17 10.50
N ALA A 56 0.14 6.13 9.57
CA ALA A 56 1.28 7.06 9.58
C ALA A 56 1.26 7.97 10.81
N SER A 57 0.09 8.37 11.30
CA SER A 57 -0.04 9.20 12.50
C SER A 57 0.38 8.49 13.80
N ILE A 58 0.35 7.15 13.84
CA ILE A 58 0.80 6.34 15.00
C ILE A 58 2.30 6.55 15.27
N VAL A 59 3.10 6.76 14.21
CA VAL A 59 4.55 7.05 14.31
C VAL A 59 4.83 8.32 15.12
N LEU A 60 3.88 9.25 15.14
CA LEU A 60 3.91 10.49 15.92
C LEU A 60 3.21 10.35 17.28
N LEU A 61 2.03 9.72 17.30
CA LEU A 61 1.18 9.66 18.49
C LEU A 61 1.81 8.82 19.61
N VAL A 62 2.41 7.68 19.29
CA VAL A 62 2.98 6.76 20.30
C VAL A 62 4.14 7.38 21.08
N PRO A 63 5.14 8.03 20.45
CA PRO A 63 6.23 8.69 21.19
C PRO A 63 5.77 9.89 22.02
N ILE A 64 4.74 10.61 21.58
CA ILE A 64 4.14 11.70 22.35
C ILE A 64 3.39 11.15 23.58
N ASP A 65 2.63 10.07 23.42
CA ASP A 65 1.91 9.39 24.51
C ASP A 65 2.89 8.84 25.56
N LEU A 66 3.98 8.20 25.11
CA LEU A 66 4.98 7.64 26.00
C LEU A 66 5.67 8.74 26.84
N ALA A 67 6.04 9.87 26.23
CA ALA A 67 6.66 10.98 26.95
C ALA A 67 5.67 11.72 27.86
N SER A 68 4.39 11.80 27.48
CA SER A 68 3.36 12.45 28.30
C SER A 68 3.09 11.65 29.59
N ASN A 69 3.06 10.31 29.49
CA ASN A 69 2.88 9.42 30.64
C ASN A 69 4.13 9.30 31.53
N ALA A 70 5.33 9.53 30.98
CA ALA A 70 6.60 9.43 31.72
C ALA A 70 6.92 10.68 32.57
N ARG A 71 6.01 11.66 32.64
CA ARG A 71 6.25 12.94 33.32
C ARG A 71 6.28 12.81 34.85
N THR A 72 7.28 13.43 35.45
CA THR A 72 7.32 13.84 36.87
C THR A 72 7.01 15.34 36.97
N GLU A 73 6.24 15.75 37.97
CA GLU A 73 5.75 17.14 38.08
C GLU A 73 6.86 18.17 38.32
N ASP A 74 8.04 17.72 38.79
CA ASP A 74 9.13 18.59 39.26
C ASP A 74 10.26 18.84 38.24
N ALA A 75 10.29 18.13 37.10
CA ALA A 75 11.36 18.27 36.11
C ALA A 75 10.88 19.05 34.89
N GLY A 76 11.52 20.20 34.62
CA GLY A 76 11.23 21.05 33.45
C GLY A 76 11.17 20.22 32.17
N SER A 77 10.01 20.20 31.50
CA SER A 77 9.72 19.22 30.46
C SER A 77 10.63 19.42 29.24
N ARG A 78 11.60 18.51 29.05
CA ARG A 78 12.51 18.51 27.89
C ARG A 78 11.95 17.77 26.66
N GLY A 79 10.65 17.43 26.65
CA GLY A 79 9.98 16.70 25.57
C GLY A 79 8.63 17.29 25.17
N ILE A 80 8.11 16.85 24.02
CA ILE A 80 6.78 17.22 23.51
C ILE A 80 5.74 16.41 24.26
N TRP A 81 4.83 17.07 24.96
CA TRP A 81 3.75 16.41 25.69
C TRP A 81 2.40 17.07 25.39
N LEU A 82 1.34 16.28 25.49
CA LEU A 82 -0.04 16.73 25.31
C LEU A 82 -0.86 16.39 26.56
N TYR A 83 -1.95 17.12 26.79
CA TYR A 83 -2.88 16.77 27.88
C TYR A 83 -3.52 15.39 27.66
N ASP A 84 -3.72 14.63 28.74
CA ASP A 84 -4.33 13.30 28.71
C ASP A 84 -5.68 13.26 27.98
N ARG A 85 -6.47 14.33 28.12
CA ARG A 85 -7.75 14.47 27.41
C ARG A 85 -7.56 14.51 25.89
N VAL A 86 -6.53 15.21 25.40
CA VAL A 86 -6.24 15.32 23.96
C VAL A 86 -5.76 13.98 23.42
N LEU A 87 -4.87 13.29 24.15
CA LEU A 87 -4.40 11.95 23.79
C LEU A 87 -5.54 10.94 23.74
N LEU A 88 -6.41 10.93 24.75
CA LEU A 88 -7.57 10.04 24.80
C LEU A 88 -8.53 10.29 23.63
N VAL A 89 -8.81 11.56 23.31
CA VAL A 89 -9.65 11.90 22.15
C VAL A 89 -8.98 11.49 20.85
N ALA A 90 -7.68 11.73 20.67
CA ALA A 90 -6.92 11.33 19.49
C ALA A 90 -6.93 9.81 19.28
N TRP A 91 -6.70 9.02 20.34
CA TRP A 91 -6.78 7.56 20.30
C TRP A 91 -8.20 7.06 19.99
N ARG A 92 -9.24 7.67 20.58
CA ARG A 92 -10.64 7.32 20.26
C ARG A 92 -10.97 7.60 18.80
N ILE A 93 -10.58 8.76 18.26
CA ILE A 93 -10.79 9.10 16.85
C ILE A 93 -10.05 8.08 15.97
N THR A 94 -8.78 7.83 16.26
CA THR A 94 -7.95 6.89 15.48
C THR A 94 -8.53 5.49 15.48
N TYR A 95 -8.96 5.00 16.65
CA TYR A 95 -9.60 3.69 16.81
C TYR A 95 -10.90 3.59 16.02
N TRP A 96 -11.86 4.50 16.26
CA TRP A 96 -13.18 4.42 15.64
C TRP A 96 -13.14 4.68 14.14
N LEU A 97 -12.27 5.57 13.67
CA LEU A 97 -12.11 5.82 12.25
C LEU A 97 -11.44 4.62 11.56
N THR A 98 -10.39 4.04 12.15
CA THR A 98 -9.77 2.81 11.62
C THR A 98 -10.76 1.66 11.58
N PHE A 99 -11.56 1.50 12.64
CA PHE A 99 -12.60 0.47 12.73
C PHE A 99 -13.65 0.64 11.63
N ALA A 100 -14.22 1.85 11.50
CA ALA A 100 -15.22 2.12 10.47
C ALA A 100 -14.67 1.94 9.04
N LEU A 101 -13.43 2.37 8.84
CA LEU A 101 -12.75 2.32 7.55
C LEU A 101 -12.46 0.88 7.12
N THR A 102 -11.99 0.03 8.04
CA THR A 102 -11.60 -1.35 7.76
C THR A 102 -12.79 -2.31 7.67
N TRP A 103 -13.81 -2.14 8.51
CA TRP A 103 -14.95 -3.07 8.55
C TRP A 103 -16.07 -2.73 7.56
N PHE A 104 -16.26 -1.44 7.23
CA PHE A 104 -17.39 -1.01 6.44
C PHE A 104 -16.96 -0.27 5.18
N ILE A 105 -16.23 0.83 5.32
CA ILE A 105 -16.03 1.76 4.19
C ILE A 105 -15.17 1.13 3.09
N LEU A 106 -13.95 0.68 3.38
CA LEU A 106 -13.04 0.15 2.36
C LEU A 106 -13.57 -1.12 1.66
N PRO A 107 -14.12 -2.14 2.38
CA PRO A 107 -14.65 -3.33 1.71
C PRO A 107 -15.81 -3.03 0.77
N ILE A 108 -16.77 -2.20 1.21
CA ILE A 108 -17.93 -1.82 0.37
C ILE A 108 -17.46 -1.03 -0.84
N LEU A 109 -16.51 -0.12 -0.63
CA LEU A 109 -16.00 0.76 -1.68
C LEU A 109 -15.16 0.00 -2.71
N ALA A 110 -14.44 -1.04 -2.28
CA ALA A 110 -13.68 -1.92 -3.16
C ALA A 110 -14.62 -2.69 -4.08
N GLU A 111 -15.68 -3.30 -3.54
CA GLU A 111 -16.72 -3.98 -4.32
C GLU A 111 -17.53 -3.01 -5.20
N TYR A 112 -17.75 -1.77 -4.74
CA TYR A 112 -18.44 -0.74 -5.51
C TYR A 112 -17.63 -0.30 -6.73
N ALA A 113 -16.32 -0.10 -6.55
CA ALA A 113 -15.41 0.29 -7.63
C ALA A 113 -15.25 -0.81 -8.68
N ASP A 114 -15.47 -2.05 -8.28
CA ASP A 114 -15.34 -3.23 -9.13
C ASP A 114 -16.70 -3.73 -9.69
N ALA A 115 -17.81 -3.14 -9.26
CA ALA A 115 -19.13 -3.45 -9.78
C ALA A 115 -19.31 -2.94 -11.23
N GLY A 116 -19.58 -3.85 -12.17
CA GLY A 116 -19.76 -3.51 -13.58
C GLY A 116 -21.14 -2.96 -13.96
N TYR A 117 -22.04 -2.75 -13.00
CA TYR A 117 -23.38 -2.18 -13.24
C TYR A 117 -23.29 -0.74 -13.79
N ARG A 118 -24.26 -0.32 -14.59
CA ARG A 118 -24.34 1.06 -15.10
C ARG A 118 -24.81 2.05 -14.02
N ASP A 119 -25.83 1.67 -13.24
CA ASP A 119 -26.44 2.56 -12.25
C ASP A 119 -25.69 2.61 -10.93
N PRO A 120 -25.51 3.80 -10.31
CA PRO A 120 -24.83 3.93 -9.02
C PRO A 120 -25.58 3.22 -7.88
N LYS A 121 -26.92 3.16 -7.96
CA LYS A 121 -27.75 2.40 -7.02
C LYS A 121 -27.52 0.89 -7.16
N GLY A 122 -27.43 0.39 -8.40
CA GLY A 122 -27.13 -1.01 -8.68
C GLY A 122 -25.77 -1.43 -8.16
N ARG A 123 -24.74 -0.60 -8.39
CA ARG A 123 -23.40 -0.80 -7.83
C ARG A 123 -23.40 -0.88 -6.30
N LEU A 124 -24.09 0.05 -5.63
CA LEU A 124 -24.16 0.08 -4.16
C LEU A 124 -24.89 -1.14 -3.58
N LEU A 125 -26.03 -1.53 -4.17
CA LEU A 125 -26.78 -2.69 -3.71
C LEU A 125 -25.98 -3.98 -3.93
N PHE A 126 -25.29 -4.10 -5.06
CA PHE A 126 -24.38 -5.20 -5.34
C PHE A 126 -23.25 -5.27 -4.30
N SER A 127 -22.55 -4.17 -4.06
CA SER A 127 -21.43 -4.12 -3.11
C SER A 127 -21.87 -4.41 -1.68
N LEU A 128 -23.03 -3.89 -1.26
CA LEU A 128 -23.60 -4.17 0.05
C LEU A 128 -23.97 -5.64 0.19
N ARG A 129 -24.59 -6.25 -0.82
CA ARG A 129 -24.97 -7.66 -0.79
C ARG A 129 -23.74 -8.58 -0.77
N ALA A 130 -22.75 -8.31 -1.60
CA ALA A 130 -21.51 -9.08 -1.66
C ALA A 130 -20.77 -9.02 -0.31
N ASN A 131 -20.58 -7.80 0.24
CA ASN A 131 -19.93 -7.64 1.53
C ASN A 131 -20.76 -8.25 2.68
N ALA A 132 -22.09 -8.08 2.69
CA ALA A 132 -22.95 -8.67 3.71
C ALA A 132 -22.91 -10.20 3.68
N GLN A 133 -22.84 -10.82 2.50
CA GLN A 133 -22.66 -12.27 2.38
C GLN A 133 -21.31 -12.74 2.94
N TYR A 134 -20.23 -12.02 2.62
CA TYR A 134 -18.90 -12.31 3.16
C TYR A 134 -18.87 -12.19 4.69
N GLN A 135 -19.40 -11.09 5.23
CA GLN A 135 -19.48 -10.85 6.67
C GLN A 135 -20.37 -11.89 7.37
N ALA A 136 -21.54 -12.22 6.80
CA ALA A 136 -22.44 -13.23 7.34
C ALA A 136 -21.78 -14.62 7.38
N LEU A 137 -21.02 -14.98 6.35
CA LEU A 137 -20.31 -16.26 6.31
C LEU A 137 -19.21 -16.34 7.38
N ILE A 138 -18.40 -15.28 7.53
CA ILE A 138 -17.34 -15.24 8.53
C ILE A 138 -17.90 -15.17 9.95
N LEU A 139 -18.86 -14.29 10.20
CA LEU A 139 -19.51 -14.18 11.50
C LEU A 139 -20.29 -15.44 11.84
N GLY A 140 -20.94 -16.07 10.85
CA GLY A 140 -21.63 -17.35 11.03
C GLY A 140 -20.68 -18.49 11.38
N ALA A 141 -19.55 -18.62 10.68
CA ALA A 141 -18.52 -19.61 10.99
C ALA A 141 -17.87 -19.36 12.36
N GLY A 142 -17.60 -18.09 12.70
CA GLY A 142 -17.11 -17.68 14.01
C GLY A 142 -18.11 -18.01 15.12
N LEU A 143 -19.38 -17.71 14.92
CA LEU A 143 -20.45 -18.00 15.87
C LEU A 143 -20.65 -19.51 16.06
N ALA A 144 -20.62 -20.30 14.99
CA ALA A 144 -20.70 -21.76 15.07
C ALA A 144 -19.53 -22.35 15.87
N THR A 145 -18.32 -21.85 15.62
CA THR A 145 -17.11 -22.25 16.36
C THR A 145 -17.24 -21.88 17.84
N MET A 146 -17.77 -20.69 18.12
CA MET A 146 -18.00 -20.21 19.48
C MET A 146 -19.04 -21.04 20.23
N LEU A 147 -20.17 -21.38 19.59
CA LEU A 147 -21.20 -22.25 20.14
C LEU A 147 -20.67 -23.65 20.44
N TYR A 148 -19.84 -24.20 19.55
CA TYR A 148 -19.18 -25.49 19.78
C TYR A 148 -18.32 -25.47 21.05
N ILE A 149 -17.49 -24.43 21.24
CA ILE A 149 -16.65 -24.28 22.45
C ILE A 149 -17.53 -24.15 23.69
N PHE A 150 -18.59 -23.36 23.61
CA PHE A 150 -19.52 -23.14 24.73
C PHE A 150 -20.17 -24.44 25.21
N ILE A 151 -20.65 -25.27 24.27
CA ILE A 151 -21.27 -26.57 24.58
C ILE A 151 -20.25 -27.54 25.17
N LYS A 152 -19.01 -27.53 24.67
CA LYS A 152 -17.97 -28.48 25.08
C LYS A 152 -17.34 -28.14 26.43
N GLU A 153 -17.12 -26.85 26.71
CA GLU A 153 -16.36 -26.42 27.91
C GLU A 153 -17.19 -25.71 28.98
N GLY A 154 -18.48 -25.41 28.72
CA GLY A 154 -19.36 -24.78 29.72
C GLY A 154 -18.92 -23.37 30.12
N VAL A 155 -18.37 -22.60 29.17
CA VAL A 155 -17.80 -21.27 29.41
C VAL A 155 -18.87 -20.28 29.86
N SER A 156 -18.60 -19.44 30.88
CA SER A 156 -19.52 -18.38 31.28
C SER A 156 -19.57 -17.24 30.24
N PRO A 157 -20.73 -16.60 30.00
CA PRO A 157 -20.85 -15.50 29.04
C PRO A 157 -19.95 -14.29 29.37
N GLU A 158 -19.54 -14.13 30.63
CA GLU A 158 -18.59 -13.09 31.06
C GLU A 158 -17.16 -13.39 30.57
N SER A 159 -16.76 -14.66 30.54
CA SER A 159 -15.47 -15.11 30.00
C SER A 159 -15.42 -15.04 28.48
N LEU A 160 -16.58 -14.99 27.80
CA LEU A 160 -16.63 -14.93 26.34
C LEU A 160 -15.97 -13.65 25.80
N LYS A 161 -16.25 -12.51 26.43
CA LYS A 161 -15.68 -11.22 26.02
C LYS A 161 -14.15 -11.25 26.10
N SER A 162 -13.59 -11.78 27.18
CA SER A 162 -12.14 -11.85 27.35
C SER A 162 -11.49 -12.81 26.34
N VAL A 163 -12.11 -13.95 26.06
CA VAL A 163 -11.63 -14.91 25.04
C VAL A 163 -11.64 -14.29 23.64
N VAL A 164 -12.73 -13.63 23.24
CA VAL A 164 -12.83 -12.98 21.92
C VAL A 164 -11.79 -11.86 21.79
N MET A 165 -11.62 -11.04 22.83
CA MET A 165 -10.57 -10.00 22.83
C MET A 165 -9.17 -10.61 22.74
N ALA A 166 -8.89 -11.67 23.50
CA ALA A 166 -7.60 -12.35 23.47
C ALA A 166 -7.31 -12.97 22.10
N LEU A 167 -8.31 -13.57 21.46
CA LEU A 167 -8.18 -14.18 20.13
C LEU A 167 -7.97 -13.11 19.05
N ALA A 168 -8.67 -11.97 19.14
CA ALA A 168 -8.46 -10.83 18.25
C ALA A 168 -7.04 -10.26 18.38
N TYR A 169 -6.52 -10.10 19.61
CA TYR A 169 -5.14 -9.67 19.83
C TYR A 169 -4.13 -10.70 19.35
N CYS A 170 -4.37 -11.99 19.60
CA CYS A 170 -3.50 -13.07 19.11
C CYS A 170 -3.40 -13.05 17.58
N TRP A 171 -4.54 -12.96 16.87
CA TRP A 171 -4.54 -12.86 15.42
C TRP A 171 -3.79 -11.63 14.91
N GLY A 172 -4.06 -10.45 15.50
CA GLY A 172 -3.38 -9.21 15.13
C GLY A 172 -1.87 -9.25 15.36
N LEU A 173 -1.43 -9.81 16.49
CA LEU A 173 -0.01 -9.97 16.83
C LEU A 173 0.67 -10.98 15.91
N VAL A 174 0.05 -12.13 15.63
CA VAL A 174 0.59 -13.12 14.69
C VAL A 174 0.77 -12.50 13.30
N LEU A 175 -0.21 -11.75 12.81
CA LEU A 175 -0.13 -11.05 11.53
C LEU A 175 0.98 -9.98 11.54
N ALA A 176 1.05 -9.18 12.60
CA ALA A 176 2.08 -8.14 12.76
C ALA A 176 3.50 -8.74 12.79
N ILE A 177 3.71 -9.79 13.58
CA ILE A 177 5.00 -10.50 13.68
C ILE A 177 5.36 -11.11 12.33
N TYR A 178 4.41 -11.72 11.62
CA TYR A 178 4.66 -12.30 10.30
C TYR A 178 5.07 -11.24 9.27
N LEU A 179 4.28 -10.16 9.14
CA LEU A 179 4.54 -9.10 8.17
C LEU A 179 5.84 -8.35 8.49
N MET A 180 6.01 -7.92 9.74
CA MET A 180 7.20 -7.22 10.19
C MET A 180 8.44 -8.11 10.09
N GLY A 181 8.36 -9.37 10.55
CA GLY A 181 9.48 -10.31 10.51
C GLY A 181 9.99 -10.56 9.10
N HIS A 182 9.10 -10.73 8.13
CA HIS A 182 9.48 -10.81 6.72
C HIS A 182 10.14 -9.52 6.22
N GLY A 183 9.53 -8.35 6.51
CA GLY A 183 10.05 -7.04 6.10
C GLY A 183 11.44 -6.71 6.64
N LEU A 184 11.71 -7.04 7.90
CA LEU A 184 13.00 -6.82 8.57
C LEU A 184 14.17 -7.54 7.88
N VAL A 185 13.89 -8.65 7.18
CA VAL A 185 14.89 -9.41 6.41
C VAL A 185 14.87 -9.04 4.94
N ALA A 186 13.68 -8.79 4.37
CA ALA A 186 13.52 -8.49 2.95
C ALA A 186 14.15 -7.15 2.55
N ILE A 187 13.98 -6.10 3.37
CA ILE A 187 14.50 -4.75 3.06
C ILE A 187 16.03 -4.77 2.92
N PRO A 188 16.83 -5.17 3.93
CA PRO A 188 18.28 -5.17 3.79
C PRO A 188 18.76 -6.12 2.68
N ARG A 189 18.14 -7.30 2.56
CA ARG A 189 18.43 -8.25 1.48
C ARG A 189 18.27 -7.62 0.10
N ASN A 190 17.18 -6.89 -0.13
CA ASN A 190 16.95 -6.20 -1.39
C ASN A 190 17.98 -5.09 -1.65
N LEU A 191 18.41 -4.35 -0.63
CA LEU A 191 19.45 -3.33 -0.76
C LEU A 191 20.78 -3.93 -1.20
N PHE A 192 21.26 -4.99 -0.53
CA PHE A 192 22.48 -5.70 -0.94
C PHE A 192 22.35 -6.31 -2.34
N ARG A 193 21.19 -6.88 -2.62
CA ARG A 193 20.88 -7.52 -3.89
C ARG A 193 20.88 -6.52 -5.07
N ASN A 194 20.48 -5.28 -4.81
CA ASN A 194 20.42 -4.18 -5.77
C ASN A 194 21.70 -3.32 -5.82
N ALA A 195 22.72 -3.66 -5.03
CA ALA A 195 24.03 -3.03 -5.07
C ALA A 195 24.91 -3.57 -6.21
N SER A 196 24.81 -4.86 -6.55
CA SER A 196 25.55 -5.41 -7.70
C SER A 196 24.87 -5.11 -9.03
N ILE A 197 25.50 -4.29 -9.86
CA ILE A 197 24.98 -3.84 -11.17
C ILE A 197 24.81 -5.04 -12.12
N SER A 198 25.85 -5.88 -12.27
CA SER A 198 25.81 -7.08 -13.14
C SER A 198 24.79 -8.11 -12.64
N GLY A 199 24.68 -8.27 -11.31
CA GLY A 199 23.69 -9.16 -10.70
C GLY A 199 22.25 -8.66 -10.92
N LYS A 200 22.03 -7.35 -10.87
CA LYS A 200 20.75 -6.72 -11.21
C LYS A 200 20.38 -6.99 -12.67
N LEU A 201 21.31 -6.80 -13.61
CA LEU A 201 21.06 -7.04 -15.03
C LEU A 201 20.67 -8.49 -15.31
N ARG A 202 21.43 -9.46 -14.76
CA ARG A 202 21.11 -10.89 -14.92
C ARG A 202 19.70 -11.21 -14.42
N ARG A 203 19.28 -10.63 -13.28
CA ARG A 203 17.92 -10.86 -12.75
C ARG A 203 16.84 -10.28 -13.66
N ILE A 204 17.08 -9.08 -14.19
CA ILE A 204 16.15 -8.45 -15.15
C ILE A 204 15.99 -9.35 -16.38
N GLN A 205 17.10 -9.81 -16.97
CA GLN A 205 17.08 -10.73 -18.12
C GLN A 205 16.37 -12.05 -17.80
N THR A 206 16.59 -12.66 -16.63
CA THR A 206 15.88 -13.89 -16.24
C THR A 206 14.38 -13.69 -15.99
N ARG A 207 13.96 -12.48 -15.62
CA ARG A 207 12.55 -12.13 -15.38
C ARG A 207 11.82 -11.77 -16.68
N ALA A 208 12.55 -11.31 -17.70
CA ALA A 208 11.98 -10.77 -18.93
C ALA A 208 11.00 -11.74 -19.63
N PRO A 209 11.31 -13.05 -19.85
CA PRO A 209 10.39 -13.96 -20.52
C PRO A 209 9.05 -14.06 -19.79
N LYS A 210 9.08 -14.20 -18.47
CA LYS A 210 7.87 -14.32 -17.64
C LYS A 210 7.00 -13.06 -17.68
N VAL A 211 7.62 -11.87 -17.68
CA VAL A 211 6.86 -10.61 -17.76
C VAL A 211 6.25 -10.44 -19.14
N HIS A 212 6.98 -10.83 -20.20
CA HIS A 212 6.47 -10.84 -21.56
C HIS A 212 5.27 -11.80 -21.72
N GLU A 213 5.38 -13.03 -21.22
CA GLU A 213 4.28 -14.01 -21.23
C GLU A 213 3.01 -13.46 -20.54
N ASN A 214 3.15 -12.89 -19.33
CA ASN A 214 1.99 -12.30 -18.62
C ASN A 214 1.39 -11.11 -19.39
N MET A 215 2.23 -10.32 -20.07
CA MET A 215 1.78 -9.20 -20.89
C MET A 215 0.98 -9.69 -22.09
N GLU A 216 1.48 -10.71 -22.78
CA GLU A 216 0.81 -11.30 -23.93
C GLU A 216 -0.52 -11.98 -23.54
N GLU A 217 -0.54 -12.72 -22.43
CA GLU A 217 -1.77 -13.28 -21.86
C GLU A 217 -2.81 -12.20 -21.53
N ALA A 218 -2.38 -11.09 -20.93
CA ALA A 218 -3.28 -9.98 -20.60
C ALA A 218 -3.80 -9.23 -21.83
N ILE A 219 -2.99 -9.13 -22.90
CA ILE A 219 -3.42 -8.56 -24.18
C ILE A 219 -4.46 -9.49 -24.81
N GLN A 220 -4.17 -10.79 -24.94
CA GLN A 220 -5.07 -11.77 -25.53
C GLN A 220 -6.41 -11.82 -24.78
N LYS A 221 -6.39 -11.83 -23.45
CA LYS A 221 -7.61 -11.83 -22.63
C LYS A 221 -8.50 -10.60 -22.87
N LEU A 222 -7.92 -9.42 -23.09
CA LEU A 222 -8.70 -8.23 -23.43
C LEU A 222 -9.29 -8.36 -24.83
N GLU A 223 -8.51 -8.83 -25.79
CA GLU A 223 -8.95 -9.01 -27.18
C GLU A 223 -10.11 -10.02 -27.29
N ASP A 224 -10.07 -11.11 -26.53
CA ASP A 224 -11.15 -12.10 -26.45
C ASP A 224 -12.46 -11.50 -25.90
N LEU A 225 -12.35 -10.57 -24.93
CA LEU A 225 -13.51 -9.87 -24.37
C LEU A 225 -14.02 -8.78 -25.31
N GLU A 226 -13.15 -8.03 -25.99
CA GLU A 226 -13.52 -7.06 -27.02
C GLU A 226 -14.25 -7.73 -28.18
N ALA A 227 -13.79 -8.91 -28.61
CA ALA A 227 -14.45 -9.70 -29.65
C ALA A 227 -15.85 -10.17 -29.20
N GLN A 228 -16.00 -10.56 -27.93
CA GLN A 228 -17.32 -10.88 -27.35
C GLN A 228 -18.27 -9.68 -27.36
N VAL A 229 -17.80 -8.48 -27.00
CA VAL A 229 -18.61 -7.25 -27.07
C VAL A 229 -18.97 -6.93 -28.51
N ALA A 230 -18.04 -7.06 -29.46
CA ALA A 230 -18.30 -6.81 -30.88
C ALA A 230 -19.36 -7.77 -31.46
N GLN A 231 -19.31 -9.06 -31.11
CA GLN A 231 -20.33 -10.03 -31.48
C GLN A 231 -21.70 -9.70 -30.84
N LEU A 232 -21.70 -9.28 -29.58
CA LEU A 232 -22.91 -8.85 -28.88
C LEU A 232 -23.54 -7.61 -29.52
N ALA A 233 -22.73 -6.63 -29.93
CA ALA A 233 -23.17 -5.42 -30.62
C ALA A 233 -23.77 -5.71 -32.00
N GLN A 234 -23.32 -6.77 -32.68
CA GLN A 234 -23.92 -7.22 -33.94
C GLN A 234 -25.29 -7.91 -33.74
N ARG A 235 -25.55 -8.46 -32.55
CA ARG A 235 -26.81 -9.15 -32.23
C ARG A 235 -27.92 -8.16 -31.87
N LYS A 236 -28.73 -7.78 -32.87
CA LYS A 236 -29.82 -6.79 -32.72
C LYS A 236 -31.20 -7.39 -32.37
N THR A 237 -31.26 -8.59 -31.79
CA THR A 237 -32.52 -9.35 -31.63
C THR A 237 -32.90 -9.58 -30.16
N GLY A 238 -34.19 -9.45 -29.82
CA GLY A 238 -34.76 -9.84 -28.52
C GLY A 238 -34.33 -8.95 -27.35
N THR A 239 -33.97 -9.58 -26.21
CA THR A 239 -33.52 -8.92 -24.97
C THR A 239 -32.23 -8.09 -25.12
N ALA A 240 -31.50 -8.24 -26.23
CA ALA A 240 -30.39 -7.36 -26.59
C ALA A 240 -30.85 -5.91 -26.85
N ARG A 241 -32.11 -5.72 -27.26
CA ARG A 241 -32.67 -4.39 -27.56
C ARG A 241 -32.88 -3.55 -26.31
N ASP A 242 -33.20 -4.17 -25.18
CA ASP A 242 -33.42 -3.49 -23.90
C ASP A 242 -32.11 -2.97 -23.29
N PHE A 243 -30.99 -3.66 -23.57
CA PHE A 243 -29.65 -3.27 -23.13
C PHE A 243 -28.80 -2.64 -24.24
N LYS A 244 -29.43 -2.26 -25.36
CA LYS A 244 -28.73 -1.77 -26.56
C LYS A 244 -27.80 -0.59 -26.23
N ASP A 245 -28.28 0.40 -25.49
CA ASP A 245 -27.50 1.58 -25.14
C ASP A 245 -26.26 1.24 -24.30
N TRP A 246 -26.35 0.22 -23.44
CA TRP A 246 -25.21 -0.23 -22.64
C TRP A 246 -24.22 -1.05 -23.48
N ILE A 247 -24.72 -1.89 -24.40
CA ILE A 247 -23.86 -2.64 -25.34
C ILE A 247 -23.14 -1.67 -26.30
N GLU A 248 -23.82 -0.64 -26.78
CA GLU A 248 -23.23 0.40 -27.64
C GLU A 248 -22.18 1.23 -26.86
N GLU A 249 -22.46 1.62 -25.62
CA GLU A 249 -21.48 2.29 -24.75
C GLU A 249 -20.22 1.44 -24.53
N LEU A 250 -20.38 0.13 -24.26
CA LEU A 250 -19.26 -0.79 -24.14
C LEU A 250 -18.51 -0.94 -25.48
N ALA A 251 -19.22 -1.02 -26.61
CA ALA A 251 -18.60 -1.11 -27.93
C ALA A 251 -17.79 0.15 -28.25
N ASP A 252 -18.33 1.33 -27.99
CA ASP A 252 -17.64 2.62 -28.17
C ASP A 252 -16.39 2.72 -27.31
N GLU A 253 -16.46 2.25 -26.05
CA GLU A 253 -15.30 2.15 -25.17
C GLU A 253 -14.22 1.19 -25.68
N THR A 254 -14.58 0.16 -26.46
CA THR A 254 -13.61 -0.78 -27.08
C THR A 254 -13.06 -0.26 -28.41
N HIS A 255 -13.83 0.54 -29.15
CA HIS A 255 -13.42 1.09 -30.44
C HIS A 255 -12.46 2.28 -30.32
N LEU A 256 -12.29 2.83 -29.12
CA LEU A 256 -11.23 3.78 -28.79
C LEU A 256 -9.96 3.04 -28.32
N PRO A 257 -9.03 2.79 -29.25
CA PRO A 257 -7.69 3.29 -28.98
C PRO A 257 -6.97 3.84 -30.23
N GLU A 258 -6.29 4.97 -30.03
CA GLU A 258 -5.09 5.35 -30.80
C GLU A 258 -4.27 4.08 -31.11
N SER A 259 -4.01 3.84 -32.40
CA SER A 259 -3.04 2.86 -32.94
C SER A 259 -3.42 1.36 -33.04
N ARG A 260 -4.60 0.99 -33.55
CA ARG A 260 -4.78 -0.37 -34.13
C ARG A 260 -5.05 -0.33 -35.63
N PRO A 261 -4.10 -0.76 -36.50
CA PRO A 261 -4.42 -1.02 -37.89
C PRO A 261 -5.42 -2.17 -37.95
N ARG A 262 -6.57 -1.90 -38.59
CA ARG A 262 -7.71 -2.82 -38.78
C ARG A 262 -7.37 -4.16 -39.46
N THR A 263 -6.12 -4.37 -39.85
CA THR A 263 -5.63 -5.54 -40.60
C THR A 263 -5.34 -6.75 -39.71
N LEU A 264 -5.15 -6.59 -38.39
CA LEU A 264 -4.99 -7.72 -37.45
C LEU A 264 -6.33 -8.31 -36.98
N SER A 265 -7.42 -7.52 -37.00
CA SER A 265 -8.76 -7.99 -36.61
C SER A 265 -9.33 -9.08 -37.53
N ARG A 266 -8.75 -9.32 -38.72
CA ARG A 266 -9.22 -10.32 -39.68
C ARG A 266 -8.58 -11.71 -39.52
N ARG A 267 -7.52 -11.85 -38.71
CA ARG A 267 -6.81 -13.13 -38.50
C ARG A 267 -7.12 -13.82 -37.17
N MET A 268 -7.97 -13.23 -36.35
CA MET A 268 -8.32 -13.81 -35.06
C MET A 268 -9.37 -14.91 -35.26
N SER A 269 -9.03 -16.13 -34.80
CA SER A 269 -9.97 -17.25 -34.69
C SER A 269 -11.29 -16.78 -34.10
N GLU A 270 -12.40 -17.28 -34.61
CA GLU A 270 -13.70 -17.04 -34.00
C GLU A 270 -13.61 -17.37 -32.50
N PRO A 271 -13.88 -16.41 -31.61
CA PRO A 271 -14.03 -16.72 -30.19
C PRO A 271 -15.09 -17.80 -30.08
N HIS A 272 -14.75 -18.95 -29.49
CA HIS A 272 -15.70 -19.92 -28.95
C HIS A 272 -16.39 -19.33 -27.70
N ALA A 273 -16.93 -18.13 -27.82
CA ALA A 273 -17.72 -17.50 -26.77
C ALA A 273 -19.18 -17.87 -27.01
N THR A 274 -19.67 -18.84 -26.27
CA THR A 274 -21.08 -19.21 -26.26
C THR A 274 -21.88 -18.07 -25.62
N ILE A 275 -22.28 -17.09 -26.42
CA ILE A 275 -23.13 -15.98 -25.96
C ILE A 275 -24.49 -16.58 -25.54
N PRO A 276 -24.93 -16.38 -24.30
CA PRO A 276 -26.23 -16.90 -23.85
C PRO A 276 -27.39 -16.38 -24.73
N ASN A 277 -28.43 -17.19 -24.90
CA ASN A 277 -29.63 -16.77 -25.64
C ASN A 277 -30.47 -15.71 -24.91
N VAL A 278 -30.31 -15.58 -23.59
CA VAL A 278 -30.95 -14.55 -22.78
C VAL A 278 -29.88 -13.67 -22.15
N ILE A 279 -29.83 -12.40 -22.57
CA ILE A 279 -28.96 -11.39 -21.98
C ILE A 279 -29.64 -10.90 -20.70
N THR A 280 -28.98 -11.08 -19.56
CA THR A 280 -29.43 -10.58 -18.26
C THR A 280 -28.59 -9.38 -17.84
N GLU A 281 -29.15 -8.50 -17.02
CA GLU A 281 -28.43 -7.35 -16.45
C GLU A 281 -27.16 -7.80 -15.70
N ARG A 282 -27.24 -8.93 -14.99
CA ARG A 282 -26.10 -9.54 -14.29
C ARG A 282 -25.00 -9.99 -15.25
N TYR A 283 -25.36 -10.63 -16.37
CA TYR A 283 -24.38 -11.05 -17.38
C TYR A 283 -23.64 -9.84 -17.97
N LEU A 284 -24.37 -8.77 -18.28
CA LEU A 284 -23.77 -7.54 -18.83
C LEU A 284 -22.92 -6.80 -17.79
N ALA A 285 -23.33 -6.80 -16.52
CA ALA A 285 -22.53 -6.30 -15.41
C ALA A 285 -21.24 -7.10 -15.22
N ASP A 286 -21.31 -8.43 -15.29
CA ASP A 286 -20.14 -9.30 -15.18
C ASP A 286 -19.19 -9.13 -16.38
N LEU A 287 -19.72 -8.95 -17.59
CA LEU A 287 -18.93 -8.66 -18.80
C LEU A 287 -18.22 -7.30 -18.70
N SER A 288 -18.95 -6.25 -18.31
CA SER A 288 -18.42 -4.90 -18.05
C SER A 288 -17.30 -4.91 -16.99
N ARG A 289 -17.51 -5.64 -15.89
CA ARG A 289 -16.50 -5.86 -14.84
C ARG A 289 -15.26 -6.56 -15.37
N GLN A 290 -15.43 -7.65 -16.13
CA GLN A 290 -14.31 -8.39 -16.71
C GLN A 290 -13.52 -7.56 -17.73
N LEU A 291 -14.21 -6.79 -18.56
CA LEU A 291 -13.60 -5.90 -19.55
C LEU A 291 -12.78 -4.79 -18.89
N THR A 292 -13.35 -4.13 -17.87
CA THR A 292 -12.65 -3.12 -17.08
C THR A 292 -11.40 -3.71 -16.40
N ARG A 293 -11.51 -4.86 -15.74
CA ARG A 293 -10.38 -5.57 -15.13
C ARG A 293 -9.30 -5.94 -16.15
N ALA A 294 -9.69 -6.46 -17.32
CA ALA A 294 -8.76 -6.83 -18.38
C ALA A 294 -8.02 -5.60 -18.93
N ARG A 295 -8.71 -4.47 -19.10
CA ARG A 295 -8.11 -3.19 -19.54
C ARG A 295 -7.04 -2.71 -18.56
N HIS A 296 -7.34 -2.72 -17.26
CA HIS A 296 -6.36 -2.37 -16.22
C HIS A 296 -5.21 -3.36 -16.13
N SER A 297 -5.48 -4.66 -16.29
CA SER A 297 -4.45 -5.72 -16.33
C SER A 297 -3.49 -5.51 -17.49
N ARG A 298 -4.01 -5.25 -18.70
CA ARG A 298 -3.19 -4.93 -19.88
C ARG A 298 -2.33 -3.70 -19.63
N ALA A 299 -2.91 -2.60 -19.14
CA ALA A 299 -2.16 -1.38 -18.86
C ALA A 299 -1.05 -1.60 -17.81
N ARG A 300 -1.33 -2.41 -16.78
CA ARG A 300 -0.35 -2.80 -15.76
C ARG A 300 0.83 -3.56 -16.35
N TYR A 301 0.58 -4.61 -17.13
CA TYR A 301 1.66 -5.43 -17.67
C TYR A 301 2.44 -4.73 -18.78
N LEU A 302 1.81 -3.85 -19.56
CA LEU A 302 2.50 -2.98 -20.52
C LEU A 302 3.48 -2.02 -19.82
N ASP A 303 3.04 -1.37 -18.74
CA ASP A 303 3.91 -0.48 -17.94
C ASP A 303 4.98 -1.27 -17.16
N GLU A 304 4.67 -2.48 -16.67
CA GLU A 304 5.68 -3.37 -16.06
C GLU A 304 6.75 -3.78 -17.09
N TRP A 305 6.35 -4.09 -18.32
CA TRP A 305 7.26 -4.42 -19.41
C TRP A 305 8.14 -3.23 -19.82
N ASP A 306 7.54 -2.06 -20.03
CA ASP A 306 8.26 -0.82 -20.38
C ASP A 306 9.26 -0.42 -19.28
N ARG A 307 8.87 -0.53 -18.00
CA ARG A 307 9.80 -0.32 -16.87
C ARG A 307 10.94 -1.33 -16.87
N LEU A 308 10.66 -2.60 -17.12
CA LEU A 308 11.68 -3.65 -17.18
C LEU A 308 12.68 -3.35 -18.29
N LEU A 309 12.22 -2.93 -19.48
CA LEU A 309 13.07 -2.52 -20.59
C LEU A 309 13.90 -1.29 -20.25
N LYS A 310 13.30 -0.24 -19.67
CA LYS A 310 14.01 0.96 -19.22
C LYS A 310 15.08 0.63 -18.18
N ASP A 311 14.76 -0.22 -17.21
CA ASP A 311 15.71 -0.69 -16.21
C ASP A 311 16.84 -1.53 -16.81
N ALA A 312 16.54 -2.38 -17.81
CA ALA A 312 17.53 -3.18 -18.52
C ALA A 312 18.51 -2.28 -19.29
N VAL A 313 17.99 -1.37 -20.11
CA VAL A 313 18.78 -0.42 -20.91
C VAL A 313 19.61 0.49 -20.00
N HIS A 314 19.02 1.00 -18.92
CA HIS A 314 19.74 1.83 -17.96
C HIS A 314 20.87 1.06 -17.27
N THR A 315 20.60 -0.16 -16.81
CA THR A 315 21.61 -1.00 -16.13
C THR A 315 22.72 -1.41 -17.10
N GLN A 316 22.39 -1.71 -18.35
CA GLN A 316 23.36 -2.00 -19.41
C GLN A 316 24.23 -0.78 -19.71
N THR A 317 23.63 0.41 -19.86
CA THR A 317 24.37 1.67 -20.09
C THR A 317 25.35 1.96 -18.95
N VAL A 318 24.93 1.74 -17.70
CA VAL A 318 25.82 1.90 -16.53
C VAL A 318 26.96 0.89 -16.57
N LEU A 319 26.70 -0.35 -16.99
CA LEU A 319 27.73 -1.38 -17.11
C LEU A 319 28.72 -1.07 -18.23
N ASP A 320 28.25 -0.67 -19.41
CA ASP A 320 29.08 -0.30 -20.57
C ASP A 320 29.89 0.97 -20.27
N SER A 321 29.33 1.89 -19.48
CA SER A 321 30.06 3.08 -19.03
C SER A 321 31.24 2.79 -18.11
N ALA A 322 31.32 1.59 -17.51
CA ALA A 322 32.49 1.16 -16.77
C ALA A 322 33.73 1.03 -17.70
N ALA A 323 33.52 0.65 -18.96
CA ALA A 323 34.58 0.57 -19.96
C ALA A 323 34.94 1.97 -20.51
N SER A 324 33.96 2.83 -20.75
CA SER A 324 34.18 4.17 -21.35
C SER A 324 34.46 5.30 -20.35
N LYS A 325 34.22 5.08 -19.05
CA LYS A 325 34.27 6.07 -17.96
C LYS A 325 33.39 7.32 -18.16
N LYS A 326 32.43 7.27 -19.09
CA LYS A 326 31.50 8.35 -19.42
C LYS A 326 30.10 7.77 -19.63
N ILE A 327 29.10 8.36 -18.98
CA ILE A 327 27.69 8.07 -19.25
C ILE A 327 27.15 9.17 -20.15
N GLU A 328 27.14 8.93 -21.45
CA GLU A 328 26.40 9.74 -22.41
C GLU A 328 24.96 9.27 -22.41
N ILE A 329 24.07 10.02 -21.75
CA ILE A 329 22.63 9.81 -21.94
C ILE A 329 22.34 10.33 -23.35
N GLY A 330 21.84 9.46 -24.24
CA GLY A 330 21.36 9.86 -25.56
C GLY A 330 20.42 11.07 -25.44
N GLN A 331 20.45 11.96 -26.43
CA GLN A 331 19.76 13.26 -26.40
C GLN A 331 18.35 13.16 -25.81
N SER A 332 18.06 13.99 -24.80
CA SER A 332 16.74 14.12 -24.20
C SER A 332 15.70 14.29 -25.29
N SER A 333 14.65 13.45 -25.30
CA SER A 333 13.62 13.53 -26.32
C SER A 333 13.00 14.94 -26.37
N PRO A 334 12.63 15.46 -27.56
CA PRO A 334 12.11 16.83 -27.70
C PRO A 334 10.88 17.14 -26.82
N HIS A 335 10.17 16.10 -26.38
CA HIS A 335 8.92 16.15 -25.61
C HIS A 335 9.11 16.03 -24.08
N SER A 336 10.33 16.07 -23.55
CA SER A 336 10.56 15.99 -22.10
C SER A 336 10.29 17.32 -21.37
N SER A 337 9.75 17.21 -20.15
CA SER A 337 9.45 18.33 -19.25
C SER A 337 10.68 19.22 -18.99
N ALA A 338 10.47 20.52 -18.74
CA ALA A 338 11.54 21.46 -18.42
C ALA A 338 12.43 20.98 -17.25
N PHE A 339 11.90 20.21 -16.30
CA PHE A 339 12.68 19.61 -15.21
C PHE A 339 13.53 18.39 -15.63
N ASP A 340 13.11 17.63 -16.66
CA ASP A 340 13.92 16.55 -17.25
C ASP A 340 15.06 17.08 -18.14
N ARG A 341 14.99 18.36 -18.53
CA ARG A 341 16.06 19.07 -19.25
C ARG A 341 17.15 19.62 -18.33
N ILE A 342 16.91 19.71 -17.03
CA ILE A 342 17.90 20.22 -16.08
C ILE A 342 18.84 19.07 -15.70
N THR A 343 19.83 18.80 -16.54
CA THR A 343 20.92 17.88 -16.23
C THR A 343 21.93 18.57 -15.30
N ILE A 344 21.66 18.55 -13.99
CA ILE A 344 22.51 19.19 -12.96
C ILE A 344 23.92 18.57 -12.93
N PHE A 345 24.06 17.31 -13.35
CA PHE A 345 25.32 16.58 -13.25
C PHE A 345 26.04 16.46 -14.59
N THR A 346 27.27 16.96 -14.65
CA THR A 346 28.30 16.68 -15.66
C THR A 346 28.41 15.17 -15.94
N PRO A 347 28.71 14.72 -17.18
CA PRO A 347 28.77 13.30 -17.53
C PRO A 347 29.68 12.45 -16.64
N HIS A 348 30.83 12.99 -16.20
CA HIS A 348 31.73 12.33 -15.26
C HIS A 348 31.18 12.25 -13.83
N THR A 349 30.56 13.33 -13.32
CA THR A 349 29.93 13.33 -11.99
C THR A 349 28.74 12.36 -11.92
N ARG A 350 28.03 12.18 -13.03
CA ARG A 350 26.94 11.20 -13.15
C ARG A 350 27.45 9.76 -13.11
N TYR A 351 28.55 9.48 -13.79
CA TYR A 351 29.22 8.19 -13.70
C TYR A 351 29.67 7.89 -12.26
N LEU A 352 30.34 8.84 -11.60
CA LEU A 352 30.77 8.67 -10.20
C LEU A 352 29.57 8.41 -9.27
N TYR A 353 28.48 9.15 -9.45
CA TYR A 353 27.27 8.99 -8.65
C TYR A 353 26.58 7.63 -8.88
N GLN A 354 26.37 7.24 -10.14
CA GLN A 354 25.60 6.02 -10.45
C GLN A 354 26.41 4.74 -10.25
N TYR A 355 27.70 4.76 -10.60
CA TYR A 355 28.56 3.58 -10.53
C TYR A 355 29.18 3.38 -9.14
N PHE A 356 29.55 4.44 -8.41
CA PHE A 356 30.12 4.33 -7.07
C PHE A 356 29.12 4.73 -5.98
N PHE A 357 28.60 5.96 -5.98
CA PHE A 357 27.81 6.43 -4.84
C PHE A 357 26.52 5.61 -4.58
N LEU A 358 25.74 5.29 -5.63
CA LEU A 358 24.49 4.53 -5.50
C LEU A 358 24.67 3.09 -4.96
N PRO A 359 25.57 2.24 -5.49
CA PRO A 359 25.73 0.90 -4.94
C PRO A 359 26.33 0.90 -3.54
N TYR A 360 27.30 1.79 -3.25
CA TYR A 360 27.89 1.87 -1.91
C TYR A 360 26.90 2.40 -0.87
N SER A 361 26.09 3.43 -1.19
CA SER A 361 25.03 3.90 -0.29
C SER A 361 23.98 2.82 0.01
N LYS A 362 23.61 1.99 -0.98
CA LYS A 362 22.73 0.83 -0.74
C LYS A 362 23.36 -0.20 0.19
N ILE A 363 24.66 -0.46 0.07
CA ILE A 363 25.37 -1.38 0.98
C ILE A 363 25.38 -0.81 2.40
N VAL A 364 25.79 0.45 2.56
CA VAL A 364 25.84 1.12 3.88
C VAL A 364 24.46 1.13 4.52
N LEU A 365 23.42 1.57 3.80
CA LEU A 365 22.05 1.55 4.29
C LEU A 365 21.57 0.12 4.59
N GLY A 366 21.95 -0.86 3.77
CA GLY A 366 21.67 -2.28 4.01
C GLY A 366 22.29 -2.79 5.31
N VAL A 367 23.55 -2.43 5.60
CA VAL A 367 24.23 -2.77 6.86
C VAL A 367 23.53 -2.12 8.04
N VAL A 368 23.23 -0.82 7.96
CA VAL A 368 22.54 -0.08 9.03
C VAL A 368 21.17 -0.70 9.33
N LEU A 369 20.37 -0.99 8.30
CA LEU A 369 19.05 -1.60 8.48
C LEU A 369 19.13 -3.06 8.97
N THR A 370 20.17 -3.81 8.58
CA THR A 370 20.42 -5.16 9.13
C THR A 370 20.71 -5.09 10.62
N LEU A 371 21.58 -4.16 11.05
CA LEU A 371 21.86 -3.93 12.47
C LEU A 371 20.60 -3.51 13.22
N ALA A 372 19.80 -2.59 12.65
CA ALA A 372 18.53 -2.18 13.23
C ALA A 372 17.55 -3.37 13.39
N SER A 373 17.43 -4.25 12.40
CA SER A 373 16.62 -5.48 12.50
C SER A 373 17.10 -6.40 13.61
N ILE A 374 18.42 -6.60 13.73
CA ILE A 374 19.01 -7.40 14.81
C ILE A 374 18.70 -6.76 16.17
N CYS A 375 18.84 -5.44 16.30
CA CYS A 375 18.52 -4.71 17.52
C CYS A 375 17.06 -4.87 17.94
N ILE A 376 16.11 -4.87 17.00
CA ILE A 376 14.68 -5.09 17.31
C ILE A 376 14.46 -6.50 17.85
N ILE A 377 14.93 -7.51 17.14
CA ILE A 377 14.78 -8.92 17.56
C ILE A 377 15.46 -9.14 18.91
N TRP A 378 16.66 -8.60 19.09
CA TRP A 378 17.39 -8.64 20.34
C TRP A 378 16.62 -7.98 21.48
N SER A 379 16.03 -6.80 21.23
CA SER A 379 15.29 -6.04 22.23
C SER A 379 14.05 -6.77 22.74
N GLU A 380 13.36 -7.52 21.88
CA GLU A 380 12.19 -8.32 22.24
C GLU A 380 12.60 -9.58 23.00
N PHE A 381 13.67 -10.26 22.56
CA PHE A 381 14.17 -11.46 23.25
C PHE A 381 14.68 -11.14 24.66
N ILE A 382 15.49 -10.08 24.78
CA ILE A 382 16.10 -9.67 26.05
C ILE A 382 15.08 -9.06 27.01
N LYS A 383 14.03 -8.40 26.50
CA LYS A 383 12.95 -7.88 27.37
C LYS A 383 12.33 -8.98 28.26
N SER A 384 12.27 -10.22 27.77
CA SER A 384 11.78 -11.35 28.57
C SER A 384 12.74 -11.82 29.66
N ILE A 385 14.03 -11.48 29.57
CA ILE A 385 15.09 -11.94 30.47
C ILE A 385 15.48 -10.83 31.45
N ASN A 386 15.78 -9.64 30.93
CA ASN A 386 16.08 -8.45 31.73
C ASN A 386 15.81 -7.16 30.94
N PRO A 387 14.90 -6.27 31.40
CA PRO A 387 14.55 -5.04 30.70
C PRO A 387 15.69 -4.01 30.62
N ILE A 388 16.76 -4.19 31.40
CA ILE A 388 17.92 -3.27 31.44
C ILE A 388 18.73 -3.35 30.15
N PHE A 389 18.84 -4.53 29.52
CA PHE A 389 19.65 -4.77 28.32
C PHE A 389 18.89 -4.60 26.99
N SER A 390 17.63 -4.17 27.02
CA SER A 390 16.85 -3.93 25.80
C SER A 390 17.34 -2.65 25.10
N ILE A 391 17.97 -2.80 23.92
CA ILE A 391 18.58 -1.71 23.15
C ILE A 391 17.57 -0.59 22.84
N ILE A 392 16.33 -0.94 22.50
CA ILE A 392 15.27 0.05 22.26
C ILE A 392 14.94 0.80 23.55
N ALA A 393 14.81 0.11 24.68
CA ALA A 393 14.52 0.76 25.96
C ALA A 393 15.66 1.71 26.40
N VAL A 394 16.91 1.33 26.18
CA VAL A 394 18.09 2.14 26.49
C VAL A 394 18.22 3.36 25.57
N THR A 395 17.90 3.20 24.28
CA THR A 395 17.99 4.31 23.31
C THR A 395 16.83 5.31 23.43
N VAL A 396 15.70 4.90 24.01
CA VAL A 396 14.54 5.77 24.23
C VAL A 396 14.59 6.45 25.61
N VAL A 397 14.96 5.71 26.67
CA VAL A 397 15.00 6.23 28.05
C VAL A 397 16.43 6.64 28.41
N HIS A 398 16.72 7.93 28.30
CA HIS A 398 18.07 8.48 28.50
C HIS A 398 18.43 8.68 29.99
N HIS A 399 17.44 8.89 30.87
CA HIS A 399 17.66 9.08 32.31
C HIS A 399 16.82 8.06 33.10
N ARG A 400 17.44 6.94 33.48
CA ARG A 400 16.79 5.81 34.16
C ARG A 400 16.84 5.88 35.70
N ASP A 401 17.63 6.82 36.24
CA ASP A 401 17.88 6.97 37.68
C ASP A 401 16.86 7.85 38.43
N SER A 402 15.92 8.47 37.72
CA SER A 402 14.74 9.12 38.31
C SER A 402 13.58 8.12 38.36
N GLU A 403 12.81 8.08 39.45
CA GLU A 403 11.77 7.08 39.75
C GLU A 403 10.73 6.82 38.63
N LYS A 404 10.60 7.74 37.66
CA LYS A 404 9.91 7.52 36.38
C LYS A 404 10.85 8.03 35.29
N GLY A 405 11.48 7.11 34.54
CA GLY A 405 12.53 7.46 33.58
C GLY A 405 12.10 8.52 32.58
N GLU A 406 12.79 9.65 32.54
CA GLU A 406 12.42 10.81 31.72
C GLU A 406 12.77 10.58 30.25
N ILE A 407 11.79 10.81 29.38
CA ILE A 407 11.93 10.72 27.93
C ILE A 407 12.04 12.15 27.38
N GLY A 408 13.27 12.57 27.07
CA GLY A 408 13.50 13.84 26.39
C GLY A 408 13.11 13.79 24.91
N PHE A 409 13.13 14.96 24.25
CA PHE A 409 12.84 15.10 22.81
C PHE A 409 13.65 14.14 21.92
N ALA A 410 14.94 13.93 22.23
CA ALA A 410 15.79 12.99 21.48
C ALA A 410 15.28 11.53 21.59
N GLY A 411 14.80 11.13 22.77
CA GLY A 411 14.18 9.81 22.98
C GLY A 411 12.90 9.64 22.18
N GLN A 412 12.07 10.69 22.06
CA GLN A 412 10.87 10.67 21.22
C GLN A 412 11.21 10.52 19.74
N VAL A 413 12.20 11.26 19.24
CA VAL A 413 12.66 11.18 17.85
C VAL A 413 13.20 9.79 17.53
N ILE A 414 14.00 9.21 18.43
CA ILE A 414 14.52 7.84 18.28
C ILE A 414 13.37 6.81 18.29
N ALA A 415 12.40 6.96 19.18
CA ALA A 415 11.20 6.11 19.20
C ALA A 415 10.40 6.22 17.89
N SER A 416 10.20 7.44 17.37
CA SER A 416 9.57 7.64 16.05
C SER A 416 10.35 6.94 14.93
N PHE A 417 11.69 6.97 14.94
CA PHE A 417 12.50 6.27 13.93
C PHE A 417 12.36 4.75 14.02
N TRP A 418 12.34 4.17 15.23
CA TRP A 418 12.10 2.74 15.42
C TRP A 418 10.72 2.32 14.93
N ILE A 419 9.67 3.06 15.32
CA ILE A 419 8.29 2.78 14.90
C ILE A 419 8.16 2.94 13.39
N LEU A 420 8.74 3.99 12.81
CA LEU A 420 8.74 4.21 11.36
C LEU A 420 9.38 3.03 10.63
N TYR A 421 10.51 2.51 11.13
CA TYR A 421 11.16 1.36 10.53
C TYR A 421 10.32 0.08 10.65
N MET A 422 9.70 -0.18 11.81
CA MET A 422 8.78 -1.31 11.99
C MET A 422 7.57 -1.23 11.05
N CYS A 423 6.95 -0.04 10.94
CA CYS A 423 5.85 0.21 10.01
C CYS A 423 6.29 0.04 8.55
N ALA A 424 7.46 0.56 8.17
CA ALA A 424 8.01 0.40 6.82
C ALA A 424 8.30 -1.07 6.50
N ALA A 425 8.81 -1.84 7.45
CA ALA A 425 9.03 -3.28 7.31
C ALA A 425 7.70 -4.03 7.07
N ALA A 426 6.68 -3.77 7.90
CA ALA A 426 5.37 -4.39 7.75
C ALA A 426 4.71 -4.03 6.40
N LEU A 427 4.74 -2.76 6.00
CA LEU A 427 4.17 -2.28 4.74
C LEU A 427 4.93 -2.81 3.51
N SER A 428 6.27 -2.87 3.57
CA SER A 428 7.07 -3.46 2.49
C SER A 428 6.70 -4.92 2.26
N SER A 429 6.46 -5.68 3.34
CA SER A 429 6.05 -7.08 3.26
C SER A 429 4.71 -7.26 2.54
N LEU A 430 3.74 -6.37 2.79
CA LEU A 430 2.44 -6.40 2.11
C LEU A 430 2.58 -6.30 0.58
N SER A 431 3.54 -5.51 0.09
CA SER A 431 3.79 -5.34 -1.35
C SER A 431 4.51 -6.52 -2.01
N GLU A 432 5.29 -7.30 -1.25
CA GLU A 432 6.10 -8.39 -1.79
C GLU A 432 5.41 -9.74 -1.72
N VAL A 433 4.59 -9.97 -0.71
CA VAL A 433 3.93 -11.26 -0.49
C VAL A 433 2.94 -11.55 -1.62
N LYS A 434 3.14 -12.72 -2.28
CA LYS A 434 2.45 -13.13 -3.50
C LYS A 434 0.92 -13.13 -3.39
N VAL A 435 0.38 -13.39 -2.18
CA VAL A 435 -1.06 -13.40 -1.89
C VAL A 435 -1.69 -12.00 -2.07
N TRP A 436 -0.95 -10.93 -1.74
CA TRP A 436 -1.41 -9.55 -1.88
C TRP A 436 -0.93 -8.88 -3.18
N ARG A 437 0.07 -9.46 -3.85
CA ARG A 437 0.66 -8.96 -5.11
C ARG A 437 -0.32 -8.84 -6.29
N GLY A 438 -1.45 -9.54 -6.26
CA GLY A 438 -2.51 -9.40 -7.28
C GLY A 438 -3.14 -8.01 -7.33
N ARG A 439 -2.98 -7.23 -6.26
CA ARG A 439 -3.51 -5.86 -6.06
C ARG A 439 -2.41 -4.80 -6.18
N ALA A 440 -1.42 -5.03 -7.04
CA ALA A 440 -0.29 -4.12 -7.20
C ALA A 440 -0.72 -2.73 -7.72
N LEU A 441 -0.24 -1.69 -7.03
CA LEU A 441 -0.42 -0.29 -7.40
C LEU A 441 0.35 0.03 -8.69
N VAL A 442 -0.30 0.69 -9.63
CA VAL A 442 0.29 1.10 -10.92
C VAL A 442 0.37 2.61 -10.95
N ARG A 443 1.55 3.15 -11.24
CA ARG A 443 1.75 4.62 -11.29
C ARG A 443 0.72 5.25 -12.21
N ARG A 444 -0.12 6.13 -11.65
CA ARG A 444 -1.19 6.88 -12.33
C ARG A 444 -2.33 6.05 -12.94
N ASN A 445 -2.35 4.73 -12.80
CA ASN A 445 -3.42 3.88 -13.35
C ASN A 445 -3.85 2.76 -12.37
N THR A 446 -3.75 3.03 -11.07
CA THR A 446 -4.20 2.10 -10.03
C THR A 446 -5.71 1.93 -10.09
N HIS A 447 -6.18 0.68 -10.18
CA HIS A 447 -7.60 0.34 -10.08
C HIS A 447 -8.14 0.66 -8.68
N GLY A 448 -9.38 1.12 -8.56
CA GLY A 448 -9.98 1.51 -7.28
C GLY A 448 -9.88 0.42 -6.21
N GLU A 449 -10.19 -0.83 -6.56
CA GLU A 449 -10.06 -2.00 -5.68
C GLU A 449 -8.62 -2.19 -5.16
N ALA A 450 -7.61 -2.00 -6.03
CA ALA A 450 -6.20 -2.18 -5.67
C ALA A 450 -5.68 -1.03 -4.80
N ALA A 451 -6.27 0.16 -4.88
CA ALA A 451 -5.90 1.31 -4.06
C ALA A 451 -6.45 1.26 -2.61
N MET A 452 -7.43 0.39 -2.35
CA MET A 452 -8.12 0.26 -1.06
C MET A 452 -7.62 -0.89 -0.19
N CYS A 453 -6.63 -1.63 -0.70
CA CYS A 453 -6.04 -2.79 -0.03
C CYS A 453 -4.65 -2.44 0.49
#